data_AF-A0A1H7S4I5-F1
#
_entry.id   AF-A0A1H7S4I5-F1
#
_cell.length_a   1.000
_cell.length_b   1.000
_cell.length_c   1.000
_cell.angle_alpha   90.00
_cell.angle_beta   90.00
_cell.angle_gamma   90.00
#
_symmetry.space_group_name_H-M   'P 1'
#
loop_
_entity.id
_entity.type
_entity.pdbx_description
1 polymer ?
#
loop_
_entity_poly.entity_id
_entity_poly.type
_entity_poly.pdbx_seq_one_letter_code
_entity_poly.pdbx_strand_id
1 'polypeptide(L)' 'MAQTLRFPWFFLLLDGIGTVLLGVGLAEWFAAVELVPQALRIEPLGPILVGVGLALMLPALASMLRQLIKAKAGQ' A
#
# COMPACT_ATOMS: atom_id res chain seq x y z
N MET A 1 -25.74 16.66 11.81
CA MET A 1 -25.73 15.27 11.29
C MET A 1 -24.27 14.85 11.16
N ALA A 2 -23.78 14.03 12.08
CA ALA A 2 -22.42 13.50 11.98
C ALA A 2 -22.40 12.46 10.86
N GLN A 3 -21.91 12.82 9.68
CA GLN A 3 -21.56 11.84 8.66
C GLN A 3 -20.36 11.06 9.19
N THR A 4 -20.62 9.93 9.85
CA THR A 4 -19.59 8.93 10.11
C THR A 4 -19.08 8.47 8.76
N LEU A 5 -17.96 9.04 8.31
CA LEU A 5 -17.15 8.50 7.24
C LEU A 5 -16.82 7.07 7.66
N ARG A 6 -17.58 6.09 7.17
CA ARG A 6 -17.28 4.66 7.33
C ARG A 6 -16.05 4.39 6.46
N PHE A 7 -14.90 4.89 6.90
CA PHE A 7 -13.62 4.51 6.31
C PHE A 7 -13.39 3.06 6.73
N PRO A 8 -13.42 2.10 5.80
CA PRO A 8 -13.24 0.71 6.15
C PRO A 8 -11.86 0.56 6.77
N TRP A 9 -11.81 0.13 8.04
CA TRP A 9 -10.55 -0.18 8.73
C TRP A 9 -9.67 -1.13 7.93
N PHE A 10 -10.30 -1.99 7.13
CA PHE A 10 -9.62 -2.87 6.17
C PHE A 10 -8.66 -2.14 5.22
N PHE A 11 -9.00 -0.93 4.74
CA PHE A 11 -8.09 -0.18 3.87
C PHE A 11 -6.85 0.33 4.60
N LEU A 12 -6.97 0.73 5.86
CA LEU A 12 -5.82 1.08 6.70
C LEU A 12 -4.88 -0.12 6.92
N LEU A 13 -5.48 -1.30 7.14
CA LEU A 13 -4.73 -2.55 7.31
C LEU A 13 -3.98 -2.93 6.04
N LEU A 14 -4.64 -2.81 4.88
CA LEU A 14 -4.06 -3.07 3.58
C LEU A 14 -2.91 -2.10 3.26
N ASP A 15 -3.08 -0.82 3.60
CA ASP A 15 -2.08 0.24 3.42
C ASP A 15 -0.87 0.01 4.33
N GLY A 16 -1.08 -0.42 5.58
CA GLY A 16 -0.01 -0.82 6.50
C GLY A 16 0.80 -2.00 5.96
N ILE A 17 0.13 -3.06 5.49
CA ILE A 17 0.80 -4.20 4.87
C ILE A 17 1.56 -3.77 3.61
N GLY A 18 0.93 -2.96 2.75
CA GLY A 18 1.55 -2.40 1.56
C GLY A 18 2.78 -1.57 1.87
N THR A 19 2.76 -0.79 2.95
CA THR A 19 3.88 0.06 3.39
C THR A 19 5.07 -0.79 3.81
N VAL A 20 4.82 -1.86 4.57
CA VAL A 20 5.87 -2.79 4.98
C VAL A 20 6.49 -3.48 3.77
N LEU A 21 5.66 -4.02 2.87
CA LEU A 21 6.13 -4.67 1.63
C LEU A 21 6.94 -3.73 0.74
N LEU A 22 6.48 -2.50 0.58
CA LEU A 22 7.14 -1.48 -0.21
C LEU A 22 8.48 -1.08 0.44
N GLY A 23 8.51 -0.87 1.76
CA GLY A 23 9.72 -0.57 2.50
C GLY A 23 10.77 -1.69 2.41
N VAL A 24 10.36 -2.94 2.62
CA VAL A 24 11.22 -4.12 2.48
C VAL A 24 11.71 -4.26 1.03
N GLY A 25 10.80 -4.12 0.06
CA GLY A 25 11.14 -4.19 -1.36
C GLY A 25 12.14 -3.12 -1.80
N LEU A 26 11.98 -1.88 -1.32
CA LEU A 26 12.93 -0.79 -1.58
C LEU A 26 14.28 -1.03 -0.89
N ALA A 27 14.27 -1.54 0.34
CA ALA A 27 15.50 -1.84 1.07
C ALA A 27 16.30 -2.98 0.41
N GLU A 28 15.63 -4.05 -0.03
CA GLU A 28 16.25 -5.14 -0.80
C GLU A 28 16.74 -4.64 -2.17
N TRP A 29 15.94 -3.82 -2.87
CA TRP A 29 16.27 -3.43 -4.24
C TRP A 29 17.34 -2.33 -4.34
N PHE A 30 17.28 -1.31 -3.48
CA PHE A 30 18.18 -0.15 -3.55
C PHE A 30 19.32 -0.18 -2.53
N ALA A 31 19.11 -0.77 -1.36
CA ALA A 31 20.11 -0.79 -0.29
C ALA A 31 20.81 -2.16 -0.16
N ALA A 32 20.46 -3.14 -1.02
CA ALA A 32 20.98 -4.51 -0.98
C ALA A 32 20.89 -5.15 0.42
N VAL A 33 19.89 -4.74 1.21
CA VAL A 33 19.69 -5.23 2.56
C VAL A 33 18.94 -6.55 2.49
N GLU A 34 19.54 -7.61 3.06
CA GLU A 34 18.96 -8.94 3.10
C GLU A 34 17.97 -9.10 4.26
N LEU A 35 16.78 -8.51 4.11
CA LEU A 35 15.68 -8.61 5.08
C LEU A 35 14.90 -9.92 4.90
N VAL A 36 14.86 -10.47 3.69
CA VAL A 36 14.11 -11.69 3.38
C VAL A 36 15.05 -12.90 3.45
N PRO A 37 14.67 -13.98 4.17
CA PRO A 37 15.48 -15.19 4.25
C PRO A 37 15.76 -15.80 2.88
N GLN A 38 16.93 -16.40 2.70
CA GLN A 38 17.36 -16.99 1.42
C GLN A 38 16.39 -18.05 0.87
N ALA A 39 15.69 -18.78 1.74
CA ALA A 39 14.68 -19.77 1.34
C ALA A 39 13.44 -19.17 0.62
N LEU A 40 13.18 -17.88 0.82
CA LEU A 40 12.04 -17.14 0.24
C LEU A 40 12.48 -16.15 -0.85
N ARG A 41 13.79 -16.07 -1.12
CA ARG A 41 14.33 -15.21 -2.16
C ARG A 41 14.13 -15.83 -3.53
N ILE A 42 13.38 -15.12 -4.36
CA ILE A 42 13.15 -15.42 -5.76
C ILE A 42 13.65 -14.23 -6.57
N GLU A 43 14.53 -14.39 -7.54
CA GLU A 43 14.84 -13.28 -8.45
C GLU A 43 13.68 -13.08 -9.43
N PRO A 44 13.06 -11.89 -9.56
CA PRO A 44 13.40 -10.58 -8.96
C PRO A 44 12.51 -10.14 -7.76
N LEU A 45 12.91 -10.48 -6.52
CA LEU A 45 12.09 -10.29 -5.31
C LEU A 45 11.82 -8.82 -5.00
N GLY A 46 12.87 -7.98 -5.00
CA GLY A 46 12.78 -6.56 -4.64
C GLY A 46 11.72 -5.81 -5.46
N PRO A 47 11.81 -5.83 -6.81
CA PRO A 47 10.78 -5.24 -7.67
C PRO A 47 9.37 -5.81 -7.46
N ILE A 48 9.24 -7.12 -7.19
CA ILE A 48 7.95 -7.76 -6.91
C ILE A 48 7.35 -7.21 -5.61
N LEU A 49 8.13 -7.14 -4.54
CA LEU A 49 7.68 -6.61 -3.24
C LEU A 49 7.25 -5.14 -3.34
N VAL A 50 8.00 -4.33 -4.08
CA VAL A 50 7.62 -2.93 -4.36
C VAL A 50 6.32 -2.87 -5.16
N GLY A 51 6.20 -3.67 -6.22
CA GLY A 51 5.00 -3.71 -7.05
C GLY A 51 3.75 -4.15 -6.30
N VAL A 52 3.85 -5.21 -5.50
CA VAL A 52 2.76 -5.71 -4.66
C VAL A 52 2.41 -4.69 -3.57
N GLY A 53 3.41 -4.10 -2.91
CA GLY A 53 3.21 -3.07 -1.90
C GLY A 53 2.42 -1.87 -2.45
N LEU A 54 2.82 -1.35 -3.62
CA LEU A 54 2.10 -0.28 -4.31
C LEU A 54 0.68 -0.69 -4.71
N ALA A 55 0.50 -1.90 -5.23
CA ALA A 55 -0.82 -2.40 -5.63
C ALA A 55 -1.79 -2.49 -4.46
N LEU A 56 -1.29 -2.83 -3.26
CA LEU A 56 -2.10 -2.89 -2.03
C LEU A 56 -2.50 -1.51 -1.50
N MET A 57 -1.75 -0.45 -1.81
CA MET A 57 -2.09 0.92 -1.43
C MET A 57 -3.14 1.56 -2.36
N LEU A 58 -3.23 1.10 -3.61
CA LEU A 58 -4.16 1.66 -4.62
C LEU A 58 -5.64 1.73 -4.19
N PRO A 59 -6.23 0.71 -3.52
CA PRO A 59 -7.64 0.75 -3.12
C PRO A 59 -7.94 1.86 -2.11
N ALA A 60 -7.02 2.09 -1.15
CA ALA A 60 -7.14 3.16 -0.17
C ALA A 60 -7.10 4.52 -0.86
N LEU A 61 -6.13 4.72 -1.76
CA LEU A 61 -5.98 5.92 -2.57
C LEU A 61 -7.23 6.19 -3.43
N ALA A 62 -7.73 5.16 -4.13
CA ALA A 62 -8.91 5.25 -4.98
C ALA A 62 -10.18 5.59 -4.17
N SER A 63 -10.34 5.00 -2.99
CA SER A 63 -11.44 5.32 -2.07
C SER A 63 -11.39 6.77 -1.63
N MET A 64 -10.20 7.27 -1.27
CA MET A 64 -9.99 8.65 -0.83
C MET A 64 -10.26 9.65 -1.97
N LEU A 65 -9.75 9.37 -3.18
CA LEU A 65 -10.01 10.19 -4.38
C LEU A 65 -11.50 10.25 -4.72
N ARG A 66 -12.22 9.12 -4.66
CA ARG A 66 -13.68 9.09 -4.89
C ARG A 66 -14.43 9.96 -3.88
N GLN A 67 -14.01 9.94 -2.61
CA GLN A 67 -14.63 10.77 -1.57
C GLN A 67 -14.34 12.25 -1.79
N LEU A 68 -13.10 12.62 -2.14
CA LEU A 68 -12.72 13.99 -2.47
C LEU A 68 -13.48 14.53 -3.68
N ILE A 69 -13.61 13.74 -4.74
CA ILE A 69 -14.37 14.11 -5.94
C ILE A 69 -15.85 14.34 -5.59
N LYS A 70 -16.45 13.43 -4.82
CA LYS A 70 -17.85 13.60 -4.35
C LYS A 70 -18.02 14.83 -3.47
N ALA A 71 -17.07 15.09 -2.56
CA ALA A 71 -17.10 16.26 -1.69
C ALA A 71 -17.01 17.56 -2.48
N LYS A 72 -16.21 17.58 -3.56
CA LYS A 72 -16.07 18.73 -4.45
C LYS A 72 -17.27 18.93 -5.38
N ALA A 73 -17.98 17.85 -5.75
CA ALA A 73 -19.16 17.89 -6.63
C ALA A 73 -20.47 18.21 -5.88
N GLY A 74 -20.46 18.13 -4.55
CA GLY A 74 -21.59 18.50 -3.68
C GLY A 74 -21.49 19.90 -3.08
N GLN A 75 -20.47 20.67 -3.45
CA GLN A 75 -20.36 22.12 -3.27
C GLN A 75 -20.64 22.82 -4.59
#